data_AF-A0A8J7LFF8-F1
#
_entry.id   AF-A0A8J7LFF8-F1
#
_cell.length_a   1.000
_cell.length_b   1.000
_cell.length_c   1.000
_cell.angle_alpha   90.00
_cell.angle_beta   90.00
_cell.angle_gamma   90.00
#
_symmetry.space_group_name_H-M   'P 1'
#
loop_
_entity.id
_entity.type
_entity.pdbx_description
1 polymer ?
#
loop_
_entity_poly.entity_id
_entity_poly.type
_entity_poly.pdbx_seq_one_letter_code
_entity_poly.pdbx_strand_id
1 'polypeptide(L)'
;MSKKSVSNIGTQGKAKLGAQIRDIADRLKQETEVQIQATSRILGAAAQISENHERLINEVVDMVEEDLNQQTQTYHKDIHTVDILKQQFKTLREAKDYFKLKATSWESLANKLNALSSQKLVLETKPQSNRVLENNSIKKFEHDNNNHKGLTVHLEADVADMFPNSQAVNEALRFLIRVTKNSC
;
A
#
# COMPACT_ATOMS: atom_id res chain seq x y z
N MET A 1 84.90 18.05 -42.13
CA MET A 1 84.48 18.05 -40.71
C MET A 1 82.96 17.92 -40.67
N SER A 2 82.44 16.77 -40.27
CA SER A 2 80.99 16.49 -40.29
C SER A 2 80.45 16.44 -38.86
N LYS A 3 79.59 17.40 -38.50
CA LYS A 3 78.86 17.35 -37.22
C LYS A 3 77.62 16.48 -37.41
N LYS A 4 77.60 15.34 -36.72
CA LYS A 4 76.47 14.39 -36.66
C LYS A 4 75.47 14.90 -35.63
N SER A 5 74.28 15.30 -36.10
CA SER A 5 73.17 15.72 -35.25
C SER A 5 72.64 14.52 -34.45
N VAL A 6 72.69 14.62 -33.13
CA VAL A 6 72.15 13.61 -32.20
C VAL A 6 70.62 13.76 -32.15
N SER A 7 69.94 12.63 -32.31
CA SER A 7 68.49 12.50 -32.41
C SER A 7 67.78 12.85 -31.09
N ASN A 8 66.85 13.80 -31.14
CA ASN A 8 65.97 14.23 -30.04
C ASN A 8 64.66 13.41 -30.07
N ILE A 9 64.72 12.11 -29.79
CA ILE A 9 63.55 11.19 -29.86
C ILE A 9 63.04 10.76 -28.47
N GLY A 10 63.83 10.93 -27.41
CA GLY A 10 63.48 10.45 -26.05
C GLY A 10 62.44 11.29 -25.29
N THR A 11 62.19 12.54 -25.70
CA THR A 11 61.43 13.51 -24.90
C THR A 11 59.95 13.59 -25.28
N GLN A 12 59.56 13.15 -26.48
CA GLN A 12 58.16 13.23 -26.96
C GLN A 12 57.24 12.17 -26.36
N GLY A 13 57.75 10.98 -26.02
CA GLY A 13 56.94 9.90 -25.43
C GLY A 13 56.44 10.20 -24.01
N LYS A 14 57.27 10.86 -23.18
CA LYS A 14 56.92 11.22 -21.80
C LYS A 14 55.91 12.38 -21.73
N ALA A 15 56.02 13.35 -22.63
CA ALA A 15 55.05 14.45 -22.74
C ALA A 15 53.66 13.95 -23.13
N LYS A 16 53.58 12.91 -23.97
CA LYS A 16 52.32 12.29 -24.41
C LYS A 16 51.64 11.48 -23.29
N LEU A 17 52.41 10.76 -22.48
CA LEU A 17 51.88 9.98 -21.35
C LEU A 17 51.32 10.87 -20.24
N GLY A 18 52.02 11.97 -19.91
CA GLY A 18 51.55 12.92 -18.89
C GLY A 18 50.22 13.60 -19.27
N ALA A 19 50.02 13.89 -20.55
CA ALA A 19 48.76 14.42 -21.06
C ALA A 19 47.62 13.38 -20.95
N GLN A 20 47.88 12.11 -21.28
CA GLN A 20 46.91 11.02 -21.12
C GLN A 20 46.52 10.79 -19.65
N ILE A 21 47.48 10.85 -18.72
CA ILE A 21 47.19 10.72 -17.29
C ILE A 21 46.29 11.86 -16.81
N ARG A 22 46.52 13.08 -17.30
CA ARG A 22 45.70 14.25 -16.95
C ARG A 22 44.28 14.14 -17.51
N ASP A 23 44.14 13.73 -18.76
CA ASP A 23 42.84 13.49 -19.42
C ASP A 23 42.03 12.39 -18.69
N ILE A 24 42.68 11.30 -18.29
CA ILE A 24 42.06 10.25 -17.48
C ILE A 24 41.61 10.80 -16.12
N ALA A 25 42.44 11.61 -15.46
CA ALA A 25 42.10 12.21 -14.17
C ALA A 25 40.91 13.18 -14.28
N ASP A 26 40.90 14.03 -15.31
CA ASP A 26 39.81 14.98 -15.56
C ASP A 26 38.49 14.24 -15.85
N ARG A 27 38.54 13.17 -16.65
CA ARG A 27 37.38 12.32 -16.92
C ARG A 27 36.87 11.63 -15.66
N LEU A 28 37.74 11.04 -14.85
CA LEU A 28 37.36 10.38 -13.59
C LEU A 28 36.72 11.38 -12.62
N LYS A 29 37.22 12.62 -12.56
CA LYS A 29 36.64 13.68 -11.76
C LYS A 29 35.22 14.03 -12.22
N GLN A 30 35.01 14.21 -13.52
CA GLN A 30 33.67 14.49 -14.08
C GLN A 30 32.69 13.36 -13.80
N GLU A 31 33.11 12.10 -14.00
CA GLU A 31 32.27 10.92 -13.73
C GLU A 31 31.86 10.85 -12.25
N THR A 32 32.80 11.15 -11.35
CA THR A 32 32.54 11.22 -9.90
C THR A 32 31.55 12.33 -9.55
N GLU A 33 31.68 13.52 -10.14
CA GLU A 33 30.73 14.63 -9.93
C GLU A 33 29.31 14.26 -10.38
N VAL A 34 29.18 13.63 -11.55
CA VAL A 34 27.88 13.13 -12.04
C VAL A 34 27.31 12.06 -11.11
N GLN A 35 28.14 11.14 -10.61
CA GLN A 35 27.71 10.10 -9.68
C GLN A 35 27.23 10.69 -8.34
N ILE A 36 27.96 11.65 -7.78
CA ILE A 36 27.58 12.36 -6.56
C ILE A 36 26.23 13.07 -6.77
N GLN A 37 26.07 13.74 -7.91
CA GLN A 37 24.82 14.42 -8.26
C GLN A 37 23.65 13.43 -8.41
N ALA A 38 23.84 12.30 -9.09
CA ALA A 38 22.82 11.28 -9.22
C ALA A 38 22.44 10.69 -7.86
N THR A 39 23.44 10.37 -7.03
CA THR A 39 23.23 9.78 -5.69
C THR A 39 22.48 10.74 -4.77
N SER A 40 22.85 12.03 -4.76
CA SER A 40 22.15 13.04 -3.95
C SER A 40 20.69 13.23 -4.37
N ARG A 41 20.39 13.17 -5.68
CA ARG A 41 19.01 13.21 -6.18
C ARG A 41 18.21 11.98 -5.75
N ILE A 42 18.81 10.79 -5.83
CA ILE A 42 18.18 9.54 -5.37
C ILE A 42 17.89 9.61 -3.86
N LEU A 43 18.85 10.08 -3.06
CA LEU A 43 18.68 10.22 -1.62
C LEU A 43 17.58 11.24 -1.26
N GLY A 44 17.51 12.37 -1.98
CA GLY A 44 16.44 13.35 -1.80
C GLY A 44 15.05 12.77 -2.13
N ALA A 45 14.93 12.04 -3.24
CA ALA A 45 13.69 11.36 -3.60
C ALA A 45 13.31 10.28 -2.56
N ALA A 46 14.28 9.51 -2.07
CA ALA A 46 14.06 8.50 -1.03
C ALA A 46 13.58 9.14 0.29
N ALA A 47 14.14 10.28 0.68
CA ALA A 47 13.69 11.04 1.85
C ALA A 47 12.23 11.49 1.70
N GLN A 48 11.87 12.04 0.54
CA GLN A 48 10.49 12.46 0.26
C GLN A 48 9.51 11.27 0.23
N ILE A 49 9.92 10.12 -0.29
CA ILE A 49 9.12 8.89 -0.27
C ILE A 49 8.91 8.42 1.17
N SER A 50 9.94 8.47 2.01
CA SER A 50 9.84 8.11 3.43
C SER A 50 8.85 9.03 4.18
N GLU A 51 8.90 10.33 3.91
CA GLU A 51 7.95 11.30 4.50
C GLU A 51 6.51 11.01 4.04
N ASN A 52 6.32 10.73 2.75
CA ASN A 52 5.00 10.35 2.22
C ASN A 52 4.49 9.05 2.84
N HIS A 53 5.36 8.05 3.04
CA HIS A 53 4.99 6.80 3.70
C HIS A 53 4.59 7.01 5.15
N GLU A 54 5.34 7.82 5.91
CA GLU A 54 4.98 8.16 7.29
C GLU A 54 3.61 8.84 7.36
N ARG A 55 3.34 9.79 6.45
CA ARG A 55 2.01 10.43 6.37
C ARG A 55 0.90 9.42 6.06
N LEU A 56 1.11 8.54 5.07
CA LEU A 56 0.12 7.53 4.70
C LEU A 56 -0.15 6.57 5.86
N ILE A 57 0.89 6.14 6.57
CA ILE A 57 0.76 5.27 7.75
C ILE A 57 -0.12 5.96 8.79
N ASN A 58 0.17 7.22 9.13
CA ASN A 58 -0.60 7.96 10.12
C ASN A 58 -2.05 8.17 9.68
N GLU A 59 -2.31 8.55 8.42
CA GLU A 59 -3.68 8.72 7.90
C GLU A 59 -4.48 7.42 7.90
N VAL A 60 -3.87 6.30 7.51
CA VAL A 60 -4.52 4.99 7.55
C VAL A 60 -4.78 4.55 8.99
N VAL A 61 -3.85 4.82 9.92
CA VAL A 61 -4.05 4.53 11.34
C VAL A 61 -5.24 5.34 11.88
N ASP A 62 -5.28 6.65 11.62
CA ASP A 62 -6.37 7.51 12.07
C ASP A 62 -7.73 7.04 11.51
N MET A 63 -7.78 6.69 10.22
CA MET A 63 -9.02 6.21 9.58
C MET A 63 -9.46 4.84 10.13
N VAL A 64 -8.53 3.91 10.33
CA VAL A 64 -8.83 2.59 10.91
C VAL A 64 -9.26 2.72 12.36
N GLU A 65 -8.62 3.60 13.13
CA GLU A 65 -9.01 3.87 14.51
C GLU A 65 -10.39 4.53 14.57
N GLU A 66 -10.69 5.47 13.67
CA GLU A 66 -12.02 6.05 13.55
C GLU A 66 -13.07 4.99 13.20
N ASP A 67 -12.82 4.12 12.22
CA ASP A 67 -13.72 3.03 11.83
C ASP A 67 -13.95 2.04 12.97
N LEU A 68 -12.91 1.69 13.72
CA LEU A 68 -13.01 0.82 14.90
C LEU A 68 -13.81 1.49 16.02
N ASN A 69 -13.59 2.79 16.26
CA ASN A 69 -14.34 3.54 17.26
C ASN A 69 -15.81 3.70 16.87
N GLN A 70 -16.11 3.96 15.59
CA GLN A 70 -17.47 3.97 15.06
C GLN A 70 -18.13 2.60 15.23
N GLN A 71 -17.45 1.51 14.85
CA GLN A 71 -17.94 0.16 15.06
C GLN A 71 -18.22 -0.10 16.55
N THR A 72 -17.28 0.22 17.43
CA THR A 72 -17.43 0.03 18.88
C THR A 72 -18.63 0.81 19.42
N GLN A 73 -18.84 2.05 18.98
CA GLN A 73 -20.04 2.82 19.33
C GLN A 73 -21.33 2.20 18.77
N THR A 74 -21.32 1.66 17.55
CA THR A 74 -22.50 0.94 17.01
C THR A 74 -22.79 -0.35 17.80
N TYR A 75 -21.77 -1.11 18.18
CA TYR A 75 -21.93 -2.31 19.02
C TYR A 75 -22.46 -1.97 20.42
N HIS A 76 -21.97 -0.90 21.05
CA HIS A 76 -22.46 -0.48 22.37
C HIS A 76 -23.88 0.12 22.34
N LYS A 77 -24.28 0.76 21.25
CA LYS A 77 -25.64 1.32 21.08
C LYS A 77 -26.71 0.23 21.02
N ASP A 78 -26.33 -0.95 20.57
CA ASP A 78 -27.23 -2.07 20.29
C ASP A 78 -27.28 -3.14 21.41
N ILE A 79 -26.37 -3.08 22.39
CA ILE A 79 -26.42 -3.96 23.56
C ILE A 79 -27.45 -3.39 24.56
N HIS A 80 -28.64 -3.96 24.53
CA HIS A 80 -29.69 -3.68 25.48
C HIS A 80 -29.50 -4.54 26.74
N THR A 81 -28.94 -3.94 27.78
CA THR A 81 -28.91 -4.52 29.14
C THR A 81 -30.18 -4.15 29.89
N VAL A 82 -30.61 -5.00 30.83
CA VAL A 82 -31.83 -4.80 31.65
C VAL A 82 -31.85 -3.43 32.34
N ASP A 83 -30.70 -2.98 32.84
CA ASP A 83 -30.60 -1.70 33.56
C ASP A 83 -30.80 -0.49 32.63
N ILE A 84 -30.26 -0.56 31.40
CA ILE A 84 -30.45 0.47 30.37
C ILE A 84 -31.93 0.55 29.97
N LEU A 85 -32.57 -0.60 29.80
CA LEU A 85 -34.00 -0.66 29.45
C LEU A 85 -34.90 -0.12 30.57
N LYS A 86 -34.57 -0.40 31.83
CA LYS A 86 -35.30 0.15 33.00
C LYS A 86 -35.06 1.65 33.19
N GLN A 87 -33.90 2.16 32.77
CA GLN A 87 -33.59 3.57 32.80
C GLN A 87 -34.36 4.33 31.69
N GLN A 88 -34.49 3.73 30.50
CA GLN A 88 -35.21 4.32 29.37
C GLN A 88 -36.73 4.23 29.49
N PHE A 89 -37.25 3.15 30.08
CA PHE A 89 -38.68 2.89 30.19
C PHE A 89 -39.07 2.62 31.64
N LYS A 90 -40.09 3.32 32.14
CA LYS A 90 -40.54 3.18 33.54
C LYS A 90 -41.25 1.85 33.78
N THR A 91 -41.85 1.28 32.74
CA THR A 91 -42.58 0.00 32.84
C THR A 91 -42.25 -0.94 31.69
N LEU A 92 -42.32 -2.25 31.95
CA LEU A 92 -42.12 -3.27 30.92
C LEU A 92 -43.17 -3.18 29.81
N ARG A 93 -44.39 -2.74 30.15
CA ARG A 93 -45.49 -2.58 29.19
C ARG A 93 -45.15 -1.50 28.15
N GLU A 94 -44.65 -0.36 28.60
CA GLU A 94 -44.23 0.74 27.75
C GLU A 94 -43.08 0.34 26.80
N ALA A 95 -42.07 -0.36 27.33
CA ALA A 95 -40.97 -0.88 26.51
C ALA A 95 -41.48 -1.89 25.46
N LYS A 96 -42.39 -2.79 25.84
CA LYS A 96 -42.98 -3.77 24.92
C LYS A 96 -43.77 -3.11 23.80
N ASP A 97 -44.51 -2.05 24.11
CA ASP A 97 -45.31 -1.31 23.13
C ASP A 97 -44.40 -0.52 22.17
N TYR A 98 -43.30 0.06 22.68
CA TYR A 98 -42.31 0.77 21.86
C TYR A 98 -41.62 -0.16 20.85
N PHE A 99 -41.07 -1.28 21.32
CA PHE A 99 -40.39 -2.25 20.44
C PHE A 99 -41.35 -3.18 19.69
N LYS A 100 -42.64 -3.16 20.04
CA LYS A 100 -43.68 -4.07 19.53
C LYS A 100 -43.30 -5.55 19.71
N LEU A 101 -42.59 -5.87 20.79
CA LEU A 101 -42.11 -7.22 21.10
C LEU A 101 -42.85 -7.82 22.30
N LYS A 102 -43.19 -9.11 22.18
CA LYS A 102 -43.77 -9.87 23.29
C LYS A 102 -42.66 -10.40 24.19
N ALA A 103 -42.58 -9.90 25.42
CA ALA A 103 -41.71 -10.41 26.48
C ALA A 103 -42.49 -10.62 27.78
N THR A 104 -42.05 -11.61 28.57
CA THR A 104 -42.59 -11.94 29.89
C THR A 104 -41.78 -11.32 31.03
N SER A 105 -40.52 -10.94 30.77
CA SER A 105 -39.63 -10.28 31.71
C SER A 105 -38.69 -9.31 30.99
N TRP A 106 -37.98 -8.46 31.76
CA TRP A 106 -36.99 -7.55 31.20
C TRP A 106 -35.80 -8.28 30.57
N GLU A 107 -35.37 -9.39 31.17
CA GLU A 107 -34.30 -10.25 30.65
C GLU A 107 -34.71 -10.85 29.30
N SER A 108 -35.96 -11.31 29.19
CA SER A 108 -36.51 -11.83 27.94
C SER A 108 -36.59 -10.76 26.84
N LEU A 109 -36.91 -9.51 27.21
CA LEU A 109 -36.93 -8.39 26.26
C LEU A 109 -35.51 -8.02 25.80
N ALA A 110 -34.57 -7.88 26.74
CA ALA A 110 -33.16 -7.61 26.47
C ALA A 110 -32.55 -8.66 25.53
N ASN A 111 -32.74 -9.95 25.85
CA ASN A 111 -32.22 -11.04 25.02
C ASN A 111 -32.83 -11.04 23.62
N LYS A 112 -34.12 -10.71 23.46
CA LYS A 112 -34.76 -10.60 22.15
C LYS A 112 -34.24 -9.43 21.34
N LEU A 113 -34.01 -8.28 21.97
CA LEU A 113 -33.44 -7.11 21.31
C LEU A 113 -32.01 -7.36 20.87
N ASN A 114 -31.18 -7.96 21.74
CA ASN A 114 -29.80 -8.33 21.42
C ASN A 114 -29.73 -9.39 20.32
N ALA A 115 -30.65 -10.36 20.30
CA ALA A 115 -30.75 -11.36 19.25
C ALA A 115 -31.18 -10.76 17.90
N LEU A 116 -32.10 -9.78 17.91
CA LEU A 116 -32.55 -9.08 16.70
C LEU A 116 -31.47 -8.15 16.14
N SER A 117 -30.74 -7.43 17.01
CA SER A 117 -29.58 -6.64 16.58
C SER A 117 -28.51 -7.55 15.96
N SER A 118 -28.23 -8.70 16.58
CA SER A 118 -27.28 -9.69 16.04
C SER A 118 -27.70 -10.23 14.67
N GLN A 119 -28.99 -10.44 14.41
CA GLN A 119 -29.48 -10.87 13.08
C GLN A 119 -29.45 -9.76 12.02
N LYS A 120 -29.67 -8.50 12.40
CA LYS A 120 -29.54 -7.35 11.49
C LYS A 120 -28.10 -7.24 10.97
N LEU A 121 -27.12 -7.48 11.85
CA LEU A 121 -25.69 -7.47 11.52
C LEU A 121 -25.31 -8.60 10.54
N VAL A 122 -25.99 -9.76 10.60
CA VAL A 122 -25.78 -10.89 9.68
C VAL A 122 -26.33 -10.63 8.27
N LEU A 123 -27.34 -9.76 8.11
CA LEU A 123 -27.88 -9.42 6.79
C LEU A 123 -26.97 -8.43 6.02
N GLU A 124 -26.26 -7.55 6.73
CA GLU A 124 -25.23 -6.67 6.15
C GLU A 124 -23.88 -7.37 5.98
N THR A 125 -23.60 -8.43 6.77
CA THR A 125 -22.43 -9.29 6.60
C THR A 125 -22.79 -10.57 5.85
N LYS A 126 -23.37 -10.46 4.64
CA LYS A 126 -23.23 -11.57 3.68
C LYS A 126 -21.79 -11.55 3.19
N PRO A 127 -20.92 -12.51 3.58
CA PRO A 127 -19.56 -12.55 3.09
C PRO A 127 -19.66 -13.05 1.65
N GLN A 128 -19.27 -12.23 0.67
CA GLN A 128 -18.87 -12.73 -0.65
C GLN A 128 -17.54 -13.48 -0.47
N SER A 129 -17.59 -14.63 0.19
CA SER A 129 -16.55 -15.64 0.20
C SER A 129 -17.07 -16.83 -0.60
N ASN A 130 -16.23 -17.33 -1.51
CA ASN A 130 -16.46 -18.36 -2.53
C ASN A 130 -17.14 -17.91 -3.83
N ARG A 131 -16.30 -17.54 -4.80
CA ARG A 131 -16.31 -18.26 -6.08
C ARG A 131 -14.90 -18.72 -6.45
N VAL A 132 -14.72 -20.01 -6.23
CA VAL A 132 -13.73 -20.86 -6.88
C VAL A 132 -13.86 -20.70 -8.40
N LEU A 133 -12.69 -20.65 -9.03
CA LEU A 133 -12.40 -20.77 -10.45
C LEU A 133 -13.33 -21.76 -11.18
N GLU A 134 -14.10 -21.26 -12.14
CA GLU A 134 -14.67 -22.05 -13.23
C GLU A 134 -14.40 -21.30 -14.53
N ASN A 135 -13.82 -22.03 -15.47
CA ASN A 135 -13.30 -21.55 -16.73
C ASN A 135 -14.43 -21.19 -17.72
N ASN A 136 -14.03 -20.39 -18.71
CA ASN A 136 -14.56 -20.30 -20.06
C ASN A 136 -15.61 -19.25 -20.40
N SER A 137 -15.28 -18.58 -21.51
CA SER A 137 -16.16 -17.97 -22.52
C SER A 137 -16.50 -16.49 -22.35
N ILE A 138 -15.61 -15.68 -22.93
CA ILE A 138 -15.90 -14.57 -23.85
C ILE A 138 -17.33 -14.05 -23.75
N LYS A 139 -17.50 -12.87 -23.14
CA LYS A 139 -18.57 -11.95 -23.54
C LYS A 139 -18.11 -10.51 -23.37
N LYS A 140 -17.86 -9.88 -24.52
CA LYS A 140 -17.78 -8.42 -24.66
C LYS A 140 -18.99 -7.80 -23.98
N PHE A 141 -18.76 -6.94 -22.99
CA PHE A 141 -19.72 -5.93 -22.58
C PHE A 141 -18.97 -4.62 -22.46
N GLU A 142 -19.03 -3.84 -23.55
CA GLU A 142 -19.02 -2.40 -23.47
C GLU A 142 -20.23 -1.98 -22.62
N HIS A 143 -19.99 -1.23 -21.54
CA HIS A 143 -20.95 -0.26 -21.00
C HIS A 143 -20.14 0.91 -20.43
N ASP A 144 -20.21 2.02 -21.15
CA ASP A 144 -19.85 3.35 -20.69
C ASP A 144 -20.70 3.73 -19.46
N ASN A 145 -20.05 4.03 -18.34
CA ASN A 145 -20.07 5.38 -17.73
C ASN A 145 -19.60 5.33 -16.26
N ASN A 146 -18.44 5.97 -16.04
CA ASN A 146 -18.14 6.91 -14.97
C ASN A 146 -18.23 6.41 -13.51
N ASN A 147 -17.08 5.98 -12.96
CA ASN A 147 -16.33 6.74 -11.94
C ASN A 147 -15.30 5.89 -11.14
N HIS A 148 -14.78 4.81 -11.71
CA HIS A 148 -13.55 4.18 -11.21
C HIS A 148 -12.58 4.04 -12.37
N LYS A 149 -11.88 5.14 -12.67
CA LYS A 149 -10.71 5.06 -13.54
C LYS A 149 -9.65 4.32 -12.72
N GLY A 150 -9.66 2.99 -12.82
CA GLY A 150 -8.64 2.13 -12.24
C GLY A 150 -7.29 2.74 -12.59
N LEU A 151 -6.47 2.98 -11.56
CA LEU A 151 -5.16 3.60 -11.68
C LEU A 151 -4.39 2.82 -12.75
N THR A 152 -4.35 3.35 -13.98
CA THR A 152 -3.67 2.70 -15.09
C THR A 152 -2.20 3.06 -14.92
N VAL A 153 -1.51 2.26 -14.11
CA VAL A 153 -0.08 2.42 -13.87
C VAL A 153 0.63 2.05 -15.16
N HIS A 154 1.10 3.06 -15.87
CA HIS A 154 1.97 2.86 -17.02
C HIS A 154 3.37 2.48 -16.51
N LEU A 155 3.73 1.21 -16.72
CA LEU A 155 5.08 0.73 -16.51
C LEU A 155 5.93 1.11 -17.74
N GLU A 156 7.19 1.47 -17.52
CA GLU A 156 8.15 1.64 -18.60
C GLU A 156 8.30 0.33 -19.40
N ALA A 157 8.63 0.41 -20.68
CA ALA A 157 8.55 -0.73 -21.61
C ALA A 157 9.43 -1.92 -21.18
N ASP A 158 10.60 -1.64 -20.60
CA ASP A 158 11.51 -2.60 -20.00
C ASP A 158 10.94 -3.28 -18.73
N VAL A 159 10.20 -2.53 -17.91
CA VAL A 159 9.51 -3.05 -16.72
C VAL A 159 8.29 -3.87 -17.11
N ALA A 160 7.55 -3.46 -18.14
CA ALA A 160 6.42 -4.19 -18.69
C ALA A 160 6.85 -5.52 -19.32
N ASP A 161 8.02 -5.58 -19.97
CA ASP A 161 8.59 -6.83 -20.48
C ASP A 161 9.00 -7.78 -19.35
N MET A 162 9.55 -7.24 -18.25
CA MET A 162 10.00 -8.05 -17.11
C MET A 162 8.85 -8.52 -16.22
N PHE A 163 7.76 -7.74 -16.14
CA PHE A 163 6.55 -8.06 -15.38
C PHE A 163 5.29 -7.91 -16.25
N PRO A 164 5.05 -8.87 -17.17
CA PRO A 164 4.02 -8.75 -18.20
C PRO A 164 2.58 -8.82 -17.67
N ASN A 165 2.40 -9.24 -16.42
CA ASN A 165 1.09 -9.33 -15.78
C ASN A 165 1.20 -9.22 -14.26
N SER A 166 0.06 -9.01 -13.61
CA SER A 166 -0.06 -8.91 -12.15
C SER A 166 0.40 -10.17 -11.41
N GLN A 167 0.34 -11.34 -12.05
CA GLN A 167 0.82 -12.59 -11.47
C GLN A 167 2.35 -12.61 -11.34
N ALA A 168 3.09 -12.10 -12.32
CA ALA A 168 4.55 -11.98 -12.27
C ALA A 168 5.00 -11.03 -11.14
N VAL A 169 4.29 -9.90 -10.98
CA VAL A 169 4.55 -8.93 -9.90
C VAL A 169 4.33 -9.55 -8.52
N ASN A 170 3.21 -10.28 -8.34
CA ASN A 170 2.87 -10.90 -7.07
C ASN A 170 3.86 -12.00 -6.67
N GLU A 171 4.37 -12.76 -7.65
CA GLU A 171 5.39 -13.78 -7.39
C GLU A 171 6.75 -13.16 -7.02
N ALA A 172 7.16 -12.07 -7.69
CA ALA A 172 8.35 -11.34 -7.32
C ALA A 172 8.26 -10.75 -5.91
N LEU A 173 7.09 -10.21 -5.54
CA LEU A 173 6.84 -9.68 -4.20
C LEU A 173 6.88 -10.79 -3.13
N ARG A 174 6.27 -11.94 -3.41
CA ARG A 174 6.33 -13.12 -2.52
C ARG A 174 7.76 -13.64 -2.36
N PHE A 175 8.53 -13.66 -3.44
CA PHE A 175 9.93 -14.04 -3.42
C PHE A 175 10.76 -13.09 -2.55
N LEU A 176 10.58 -11.77 -2.74
CA LEU A 176 11.26 -10.76 -1.94
C LEU A 176 10.95 -10.92 -0.45
N ILE A 177 9.67 -11.08 -0.08
CA ILE A 177 9.25 -11.31 1.30
C ILE A 177 9.86 -12.60 1.87
N ARG A 178 9.99 -13.66 1.07
CA ARG A 178 10.61 -14.93 1.50
C ARG A 178 12.11 -14.77 1.75
N VAL A 179 12.82 -14.09 0.85
CA VAL A 179 14.28 -13.86 0.98
C VAL A 179 14.57 -12.98 2.18
N THR A 180 13.78 -11.92 2.40
CA THR A 180 13.97 -11.01 3.55
C THR A 180 13.60 -11.67 4.88
N LYS A 181 12.54 -12.48 4.95
CA LYS A 181 12.18 -13.23 6.16
C LYS A 181 13.15 -14.34 6.53
N ASN A 182 13.84 -14.93 5.55
CA ASN A 182 14.85 -15.96 5.78
C ASN A 182 16.26 -15.40 6.06
N SER A 183 16.42 -14.08 6.08
CA SER A 183 17.69 -13.38 6.35
C SER A 183 17.79 -12.86 7.79
N CYS A 184 16.90 -13.30 8.68
CA CYS A 184 16.96 -13.06 10.14
C CYS A 184 17.18 -14.37 10.90
#